data_AF-A0A1N7SUT8-F1
#
_entry.id   AF-A0A1N7SUT8-F1
#
_cell.length_a   1.000
_cell.length_b   1.000
_cell.length_c   1.000
_cell.angle_alpha   90.00
_cell.angle_beta   90.00
_cell.angle_gamma   90.00
#
_symmetry.space_group_name_H-M   'P 1'
#
loop_
_entity.id
_entity.type
_entity.pdbx_description
1 polymer ?
#
loop_
_entity_poly.entity_id
_entity_poly.type
_entity_poly.pdbx_seq_one_letter_code
_entity_poly.pdbx_strand_id
1 'polypeptide(L)' 'MGIDDKHPVILKVLALEKKLQAAKDKGGEAARALRATDCAEARQAVEAARHTLPTIVYSTLLRRVEQCEQLLAQRGR' A
#
# COMPACT_ATOMS: atom_id res chain seq x y z
N MET A 1 7.72 -2.88 -23.61
CA MET A 1 7.36 -2.32 -22.30
C MET A 1 7.10 -3.49 -21.38
N GLY A 2 8.14 -3.87 -20.64
CA GLY A 2 8.33 -5.20 -20.07
C GLY A 2 7.59 -5.42 -18.77
N ILE A 3 7.43 -6.69 -18.42
CA ILE A 3 6.81 -7.19 -17.18
C ILE A 3 7.46 -6.58 -15.92
N ASP A 4 8.67 -6.04 -16.05
CA ASP A 4 9.47 -5.37 -15.01
C ASP A 4 8.85 -4.12 -14.39
N ASP A 5 8.09 -3.29 -15.12
CA ASP A 5 7.52 -2.06 -14.54
C ASP A 5 6.30 -2.33 -13.64
N LYS A 6 5.66 -3.51 -13.80
CA LYS A 6 4.43 -3.88 -13.08
C LYS A 6 4.69 -4.59 -11.76
N HIS A 7 5.81 -5.27 -11.63
CA HIS A 7 6.23 -5.94 -10.41
C HIS A 7 6.52 -4.99 -9.22
N PRO A 8 7.22 -3.86 -9.38
CA PRO A 8 7.60 -3.00 -8.26
C PRO A 8 6.39 -2.38 -7.56
N VAL A 9 5.33 -2.01 -8.30
CA VAL A 9 4.12 -1.43 -7.70
C VAL A 9 3.33 -2.45 -6.88
N ILE A 10 3.19 -3.69 -7.39
CA ILE A 10 2.53 -4.77 -6.66
C ILE A 10 3.32 -5.09 -5.38
N LEU A 11 4.65 -5.22 -5.48
CA LEU A 11 5.52 -5.46 -4.33
C LEU A 11 5.43 -4.33 -3.29
N LYS A 12 5.34 -3.07 -3.73
CA LYS A 12 5.20 -1.92 -2.83
C LYS A 12 3.90 -1.97 -2.03
N VAL A 13 2.78 -2.33 -2.67
CA VAL A 13 1.48 -2.50 -1.99
C VAL A 13 1.51 -3.71 -1.05
N LEU A 14 2.10 -4.84 -1.45
CA LEU A 14 2.25 -6.00 -0.57
C LEU A 14 3.12 -5.69 0.66
N ALA A 15 4.19 -4.90 0.49
CA ALA A 15 5.02 -4.45 1.59
C ALA A 15 4.25 -3.53 2.55
N LEU A 16 3.36 -2.67 2.03
CA LEU A 16 2.46 -1.84 2.82
C LEU A 16 1.49 -2.69 3.64
N GLU A 17 0.85 -3.67 3.03
CA GLU A 17 -0.06 -4.59 3.72
C GLU A 17 0.65 -5.39 4.81
N LYS A 18 1.88 -5.85 4.56
CA LYS A 18 2.71 -6.53 5.56
C LYS A 18 3.05 -5.62 6.75
N LYS A 19 3.37 -4.35 6.49
CA LYS A 19 3.59 -3.35 7.56
C LYS A 19 2.32 -3.13 8.38
N LEU A 20 1.16 -3.01 7.72
CA LEU A 20 -0.13 -2.87 8.38
C LEU A 20 -0.44 -4.08 9.28
N GLN A 21 -0.23 -5.31 8.78
CA GLN A 21 -0.45 -6.53 9.55
C GLN A 21 0.47 -6.60 10.77
N ALA A 22 1.77 -6.34 10.59
CA ALA A 22 2.73 -6.28 11.69
C ALA A 22 2.34 -5.22 12.73
N ALA A 23 1.79 -4.09 12.29
CA ALA A 23 1.33 -3.03 13.17
C ALA A 23 0.06 -3.42 13.94
N LYS A 24 -0.76 -4.36 13.46
CA LYS A 24 -1.91 -4.93 14.20
C LYS A 24 -1.45 -5.96 15.24
N ASP A 25 -0.51 -6.83 14.88
CA ASP A 25 -0.12 -7.96 15.72
C ASP A 25 0.77 -7.58 16.93
N LYS A 26 1.59 -6.52 16.81
CA LYS A 26 2.61 -6.18 17.82
C LYS A 26 2.23 -5.08 18.82
N GLY A 27 0.95 -4.73 18.96
CA GLY A 27 0.53 -3.77 20.01
C GLY A 27 1.28 -2.43 19.95
N GLY A 28 1.40 -1.82 18.76
CA GLY A 28 1.83 -0.43 18.61
C GLY A 28 3.34 -0.13 18.64
N GLU A 29 4.16 -0.85 19.42
CA GLU A 29 5.55 -0.40 19.68
C GLU A 29 6.64 -1.03 18.80
N ALA A 30 6.47 -2.26 18.30
CA ALA A 30 7.52 -2.99 17.58
C ALA A 30 7.31 -3.16 16.07
N ALA A 31 6.22 -2.62 15.52
CA ALA A 31 6.12 -2.42 14.08
C ALA A 31 6.79 -1.08 13.77
N ARG A 32 7.70 -1.03 12.77
CA ARG A 32 8.02 0.25 12.12
C ARG A 32 6.68 0.88 11.75
N ALA A 33 6.22 1.86 12.53
CA ALA A 33 4.85 2.30 12.53
C ALA A 33 4.45 2.62 11.09
N LEU A 34 3.43 1.94 10.57
CA LEU A 34 2.84 2.28 9.27
C LEU A 34 2.60 3.80 9.29
N ARG A 35 3.26 4.55 8.41
CA ARG A 35 3.14 6.02 8.35
C ARG A 35 2.20 6.42 7.24
N ALA A 36 1.61 7.60 7.37
CA ALA A 36 0.82 8.19 6.28
C ALA A 36 1.64 8.32 5.00
N THR A 37 2.95 8.60 5.14
CA THR A 37 3.91 8.63 4.03
C THR A 37 4.02 7.30 3.30
N ASP A 38 3.97 6.15 3.99
CA ASP A 38 4.03 4.84 3.34
C ASP A 38 2.81 4.63 2.42
N CYS A 39 1.61 5.04 2.87
CA CYS A 39 0.40 4.97 2.07
C CYS A 39 0.46 5.94 0.87
N ALA A 40 0.87 7.19 1.09
CA ALA A 40 1.00 8.20 0.03
C ALA A 40 1.98 7.75 -1.07
N GLU A 41 3.12 7.19 -0.67
CA GLU A 41 4.12 6.65 -1.58
C GLU A 41 3.63 5.43 -2.39
N ALA A 42 2.79 4.58 -1.78
CA ALA A 42 2.17 3.45 -2.47
C ALA A 42 1.08 3.94 -3.43
N ARG A 43 0.27 4.93 -3.02
CA ARG A 43 -0.76 5.56 -3.85
C ARG A 43 -0.16 6.18 -5.10
N GLN A 44 0.91 6.97 -4.94
CA GLN A 44 1.62 7.59 -6.05
C GLN A 44 2.18 6.54 -7.02
N ALA A 45 2.73 5.43 -6.51
CA ALA A 45 3.24 4.35 -7.35
C ALA A 45 2.12 3.63 -8.14
N VAL A 46 0.96 3.40 -7.50
CA VAL A 46 -0.23 2.82 -8.16
C VAL A 46 -0.79 3.76 -9.23
N GLU A 47 -0.89 5.06 -8.93
CA GLU A 47 -1.34 6.06 -9.90
C GLU A 47 -0.38 6.20 -11.08
N ALA A 48 0.94 6.21 -10.85
CA ALA A 48 1.93 6.22 -11.93
C ALA A 48 1.83 4.99 -12.85
N ALA A 49 1.44 3.83 -12.29
CA ALA A 49 1.26 2.59 -13.03
C ALA A 49 -0.13 2.43 -13.67
N ARG A 50 -1.02 3.43 -13.58
CA ARG A 50 -2.41 3.36 -14.08
C ARG A 50 -2.52 2.92 -15.54
N HIS A 51 -1.63 3.41 -16.39
CA HIS A 51 -1.65 3.13 -17.83
C HIS A 51 -0.95 1.81 -18.20
N THR A 52 -0.24 1.18 -17.26
CA THR A 52 0.55 -0.03 -17.51
C THR A 52 -0.10 -1.28 -16.91
N LEU A 53 -0.92 -1.11 -15.87
CA LEU A 53 -1.65 -2.18 -15.20
C LEU A 53 -2.99 -2.48 -15.89
N PRO A 54 -3.42 -3.75 -15.94
CA PRO A 54 -4.81 -4.07 -16.22
C PRO A 54 -5.74 -3.38 -15.22
N THR A 55 -6.89 -2.90 -15.68
CA THR A 55 -7.85 -2.14 -14.85
C THR A 55 -8.20 -2.84 -13.54
N ILE A 56 -8.41 -4.16 -13.57
CA ILE A 56 -8.72 -4.96 -12.37
C ILE A 56 -7.58 -4.90 -11.36
N VAL A 57 -6.33 -5.00 -11.82
CA VAL A 57 -5.14 -4.94 -10.97
C VAL A 57 -4.99 -3.54 -10.38
N TYR A 58 -5.11 -2.50 -11.20
CA TYR A 58 -5.07 -1.11 -10.73
C TYR A 58 -6.11 -0.82 -9.64
N SER A 59 -7.39 -1.11 -9.91
CA SER A 59 -8.47 -0.86 -8.94
C SER A 59 -8.31 -1.67 -7.66
N THR A 60 -7.79 -2.89 -7.75
CA THR A 60 -7.51 -3.72 -6.58
C THR A 60 -6.40 -3.11 -5.73
N LEU A 61 -5.27 -2.74 -6.34
CA LEU A 61 -4.14 -2.14 -5.62
C LEU A 61 -4.54 -0.80 -4.98
N LEU A 62 -5.29 0.04 -5.69
CA LEU A 62 -5.77 1.31 -5.17
C LEU A 62 -6.66 1.10 -3.93
N ARG A 63 -7.61 0.17 -4.02
CA ARG A 63 -8.49 -0.18 -2.89
C ARG A 63 -7.70 -0.68 -1.67
N ARG A 64 -6.62 -1.44 -1.87
CA ARG A 64 -5.76 -1.89 -0.76
C ARG A 64 -5.05 -0.73 -0.08
N VAL A 65 -4.55 0.24 -0.86
CA VAL A 65 -3.93 1.44 -0.31
C VAL A 65 -4.95 2.27 0.48
N GLU A 66 -6.15 2.49 -0.05
CA GLU A 66 -7.25 3.19 0.65
C GLU A 66 -7.63 2.51 1.97
N GLN A 67 -7.67 1.17 2.00
CA GLN A 67 -7.90 0.41 3.24
C GLN A 67 -6.79 0.64 4.27
N CYS A 68 -5.52 0.72 3.83
CA CYS A 68 -4.40 1.03 4.72
C CYS A 68 -4.52 2.45 5.29
N GLU A 69 -4.88 3.44 4.46
CA GLU A 69 -5.11 4.83 4.88
C GLU A 69 -6.24 4.94 5.91
N GLN A 70 -7.38 4.27 5.66
CA GLN A 70 -8.52 4.25 6.58
C GLN A 70 -8.16 3.63 7.93
N LEU A 71 -7.44 2.51 7.93
CA LEU A 71 -7.01 1.85 9.17
C LEU A 71 -5.99 2.68 9.93
N LEU A 72 -5.11 3.40 9.22
CA LEU A 72 -4.19 4.33 9.85
C LEU A 72 -4.94 5.52 10.47
N ALA A 73 -5.92 6.09 9.78
CA ALA A 73 -6.74 7.18 10.29
C ALA A 73 -7.55 6.77 11.54
N GLN A 74 -7.98 5.50 11.63
CA GLN A 74 -8.65 4.96 12.81
C GLN A 74 -7.71 4.80 14.02
N ARG A 75 -6.40 4.63 13.80
CA ARG A 75 -5.40 4.54 14.89
C ARG A 75 -5.01 5.89 15.49
N GLY A 76 -5.25 6.98 14.76
CA GLY A 76 -4.96 8.34 15.21
C GLY A 76 -6.09 9.00 16.00
N ARG A 77 -7.18 8.28 16.30
CA ARG A 77 -8.27 8.68 17.20
C ARG A 77 -8.16 7.91 18.50
#